data_AF-A0A9P9J9B4-F1
#
_entry.id   AF-A0A9P9J9B4-F1
#
_cell.length_a   1.000
_cell.length_b   1.000
_cell.length_c   1.000
_cell.angle_alpha   90.00
_cell.angle_beta   90.00
_cell.angle_gamma   90.00
#
_symmetry.space_group_name_H-M   'P 1'
#
loop_
_entity.id
_entity.type
_entity.pdbx_description
1 polymer ?
#
loop_
_entity_poly.entity_id
_entity_poly.type
_entity_poly.pdbx_seq_one_letter_code
_entity_poly.pdbx_strand_id
1 'polypeptide(L)'
;MMLNQVPDEIIHHLLYYVSPEDNLSSFQLLSRRANRLANEPLLWKYYCRSTFRFWNPEHGFLRRLTQRASTADWKRLFILRKTRNVMVSRLLDGILETKIGRLMRIEHISRMGYDAKDFLLEQCHADESLPDVLARRYYAHSLLDSIHRSLAIEEWYQIQPINNMPGHHASNASLERVLGSFDLFVLHDQPGDLDDIARLLDDKASEFQSSTLGIENMTTRQKALALNRWLRLNNLTGLRNPERSYRNLRNCLIGQALRHEDHDSIPIISSAIFCCIAERLGLQAQCCSFPTHVHAIVFANHGQTLDGISTREGAHREMMYLDPYGSDEEIPMADLQAMLSQFGWQSSTDAFLAPVPPISVAMRTARNIRATSARVVESRDQVDPEITQLISGNGSVNMDAALYSALWATLLMTPVNVFAWDESLEPFLRRFAKSWHEDAWLVEKYLVPLYDQFAPLRDRFARNGPQGWDDPREILGLVRELDQLAPPLFRRDGEQIQPVPYKIGQVFRHRRYRWIGVINGWTDQGTRRLPMPHTVAIGETLDDSSDTELPILVRPRNQTFYTCLRTTGPERHVVAEDNIILIDNPDEVPDTILPLAGQFFKRFDAATCSFVSNIKEQYPDD
;
A
#
# COMPACT_ATOMS: atom_id res chain seq x y z
N MET A 1 39.94 23.84 31.26
CA MET A 1 38.70 24.07 32.02
C MET A 1 38.15 22.71 32.40
N MET A 2 37.98 22.42 33.69
CA MET A 2 37.45 21.12 34.11
C MET A 2 35.92 21.14 33.96
N LEU A 3 35.31 20.05 33.47
CA LEU A 3 33.85 19.94 33.28
C LEU A 3 33.07 20.27 34.57
N ASN A 4 33.68 19.99 35.72
CA ASN A 4 33.12 20.29 37.05
C ASN A 4 32.92 21.79 37.33
N GLN A 5 33.58 22.68 36.59
CA GLN A 5 33.50 24.13 36.75
C GLN A 5 32.49 24.79 35.80
N VAL A 6 31.95 24.04 34.85
CA VAL A 6 30.93 24.52 33.90
C VAL A 6 29.56 24.56 34.61
N PRO A 7 28.72 25.59 34.43
CA PRO A 7 27.34 25.59 34.95
C PRO A 7 26.45 24.48 34.37
N ASP A 8 25.45 24.02 35.13
CA ASP A 8 24.54 22.93 34.72
C ASP A 8 23.79 23.29 33.42
N GLU A 9 23.41 24.55 33.24
CA GLU A 9 22.68 25.06 32.08
C GLU A 9 23.50 24.93 30.79
N ILE A 10 24.81 25.20 30.87
CA ILE A 10 25.72 25.07 29.73
C ILE A 10 25.93 23.60 29.38
N ILE A 11 26.12 22.74 30.40
CA ILE A 11 26.23 21.29 30.18
C ILE A 11 24.94 20.75 29.56
N HIS A 12 23.77 21.15 30.05
CA HIS A 12 22.48 20.78 29.47
C HIS A 12 22.38 21.21 28.01
N HIS A 13 22.76 22.44 27.68
CA HIS A 13 22.74 22.91 26.30
C HIS A 13 23.67 22.09 25.40
N LEU A 14 24.88 21.75 25.88
CA LEU A 14 25.83 20.91 25.16
C LEU A 14 25.28 19.49 24.91
N LEU A 15 24.48 18.94 25.83
CA LEU A 15 23.90 17.61 25.67
C LEU A 15 22.94 17.50 24.48
N TYR A 16 22.33 18.60 24.03
CA TYR A 16 21.53 18.59 22.80
C TYR A 16 22.37 18.31 21.53
N TYR A 17 23.69 18.48 21.61
CA TYR A 17 24.64 18.19 20.52
C TYR A 17 25.38 16.86 20.70
N VAL A 18 25.14 16.15 21.80
CA VAL A 18 25.68 14.81 22.04
C VAL A 18 24.68 13.78 21.54
N SER A 19 25.16 12.74 20.85
CA SER A 19 24.28 11.67 20.40
C SER A 19 23.61 10.96 21.61
N PRO A 20 22.36 10.51 21.49
CA PRO A 20 21.71 9.75 22.55
C PRO A 20 22.52 8.51 22.95
N GLU A 21 23.19 7.86 22.00
CA GLU A 21 24.04 6.69 22.19
C GLU A 21 25.30 7.00 23.01
N ASP A 22 25.99 8.09 22.73
CA ASP A 22 27.15 8.53 23.52
C ASP A 22 26.72 8.97 24.93
N ASN A 23 25.56 9.59 25.05
CA ASN A 23 24.99 9.90 26.35
C ASN A 23 24.73 8.62 27.16
N LEU A 24 24.12 7.60 26.53
CA LEU A 24 23.82 6.32 27.19
C LEU A 24 25.07 5.53 27.57
N SER A 25 26.02 5.42 26.65
CA SER A 25 27.19 4.56 26.80
C SER A 25 28.31 5.20 27.60
N SER A 26 28.36 6.53 27.67
CA SER A 26 29.53 7.26 28.18
C SER A 26 29.15 8.37 29.17
N PHE A 27 28.48 9.45 28.72
CA PHE A 27 28.39 10.68 29.51
C PHE A 27 27.67 10.49 30.86
N GLN A 28 26.53 9.80 30.87
CA GLN A 28 25.75 9.59 32.09
C GLN A 28 26.47 8.74 33.15
N LEU A 29 27.56 8.06 32.78
CA LEU A 29 28.34 7.18 33.65
C LEU A 29 29.53 7.89 34.30
N LEU A 30 29.85 9.13 33.90
CA LEU A 30 31.05 9.85 34.34
C LEU A 30 30.98 10.28 35.81
N SER A 31 29.82 10.70 36.29
CA SER A 31 29.62 11.14 37.68
C SER A 31 28.13 11.19 38.06
N ARG A 32 27.82 11.34 39.35
CA ARG A 32 26.44 11.54 39.82
C ARG A 32 25.81 12.82 39.25
N ARG A 33 26.61 13.88 39.06
CA ARG A 33 26.15 15.14 38.45
C ARG A 33 25.80 14.91 36.99
N ALA A 34 26.72 14.33 36.21
CA ALA A 34 26.50 14.00 34.80
C ALA A 34 25.29 13.08 34.62
N ASN A 35 25.14 12.07 35.50
CA ASN A 35 23.98 11.19 35.50
C ASN A 35 22.66 11.95 35.65
N ARG A 36 22.58 12.89 36.60
CA ARG A 36 21.37 13.71 36.78
C ARG A 36 21.04 14.53 35.52
N LEU A 37 22.03 15.27 35.01
CA LEU A 37 21.86 16.16 33.85
C LEU A 37 21.52 15.39 32.56
N ALA A 38 22.14 14.22 32.38
CA ALA A 38 21.89 13.32 31.27
C ALA A 38 20.48 12.72 31.24
N ASN A 39 19.79 12.72 32.37
CA ASN A 39 18.48 12.06 32.54
C ASN A 39 17.32 13.06 32.63
N GLU A 40 17.55 14.33 32.28
CA GLU A 40 16.50 15.34 32.24
C GLU A 40 15.40 14.99 31.21
N PRO A 41 14.10 15.04 31.57
CA PRO A 41 13.01 14.67 30.67
C PRO A 41 12.96 15.48 29.37
N LEU A 42 13.35 16.77 29.42
CA LEU A 42 13.35 17.64 28.24
C LEU A 42 14.40 17.23 27.20
N LEU A 43 15.56 16.72 27.65
CA LEU A 43 16.60 16.22 26.77
C LEU A 43 16.11 14.96 26.03
N TRP A 44 15.54 14.02 26.77
CA TRP A 44 15.01 12.78 26.17
C TRP A 44 13.79 13.01 25.28
N LYS A 45 12.91 13.96 25.64
CA LYS A 45 11.82 14.41 24.76
C LYS A 45 12.36 14.94 23.43
N TYR A 46 13.45 15.71 23.47
CA TYR A 46 14.12 16.19 22.26
C TYR A 46 14.71 15.03 21.44
N TYR A 47 15.48 14.12 22.07
CA TYR A 47 16.05 12.97 21.36
C TYR A 47 14.98 12.11 20.68
N CYS A 48 13.84 11.85 21.33
CA CYS A 48 12.73 11.14 20.70
C CYS A 48 12.21 11.87 19.45
N ARG A 49 12.10 13.20 19.48
CA ARG A 49 11.59 14.00 18.35
C ARG A 49 12.59 14.14 17.22
N SER A 50 13.88 14.26 17.53
CA SER A 50 14.92 14.51 16.54
C SER A 50 15.44 13.23 15.88
N THR A 51 15.35 12.09 16.57
CA THR A 51 15.93 10.82 16.10
C THR A 51 14.93 9.97 15.30
N PHE A 52 13.64 10.09 15.58
CA PHE A 52 12.61 9.24 14.98
C PHE A 52 11.51 10.09 14.35
N ARG A 53 11.20 9.85 13.08
CA ARG A 53 10.11 10.53 12.38
C ARG A 53 8.79 9.81 12.60
N PHE A 54 8.80 8.46 12.58
CA PHE A 54 7.58 7.66 12.68
C PHE A 54 7.47 6.97 14.05
N TRP A 55 6.25 7.00 14.61
CA TRP A 55 5.92 6.42 15.90
C TRP A 55 4.65 5.59 15.80
N ASN A 56 4.69 4.36 16.28
CA ASN A 56 3.49 3.54 16.37
C ASN A 56 2.42 4.23 17.27
N PRO A 57 1.14 4.26 16.85
CA PRO A 57 0.05 4.88 17.62
C PRO A 57 -0.05 4.42 19.08
N GLU A 58 0.37 3.18 19.39
CA GLU A 58 0.35 2.62 20.75
C GLU A 58 1.12 3.48 21.77
N HIS A 59 2.11 4.25 21.31
CA HIS A 59 2.91 5.12 22.17
C HIS A 59 2.16 6.40 22.58
N GLY A 60 1.11 6.77 21.85
CA GLY A 60 0.42 8.05 22.02
C GLY A 60 1.36 9.24 21.92
N PHE A 61 2.33 9.20 21.00
CA PHE A 61 3.46 10.13 20.94
C PHE A 61 3.02 11.59 20.82
N LEU A 62 2.15 11.91 19.84
CA LEU A 62 1.62 13.27 19.66
C LEU A 62 0.91 13.80 20.91
N ARG A 63 0.10 12.95 21.57
CA ARG A 63 -0.55 13.29 22.84
C ARG A 63 0.48 13.57 23.95
N ARG A 64 1.58 12.81 24.02
CA ARG A 64 2.64 13.08 25.01
C ARG A 64 3.40 14.36 24.70
N LEU A 65 3.50 14.76 23.43
CA LEU A 65 4.17 16.01 23.05
C LEU A 65 3.46 17.25 23.60
N THR A 66 2.13 17.23 23.73
CA THR A 66 1.35 18.35 24.29
C THR A 66 1.39 18.41 25.83
N GLN A 67 1.85 17.35 26.48
CA GLN A 67 1.95 17.26 27.94
C GLN A 67 3.31 17.77 28.46
N ARG A 68 3.37 18.03 29.78
CA ARG A 68 4.60 18.39 30.49
C ARG A 68 5.63 17.26 30.33
N ALA A 69 6.90 17.60 30.09
CA ALA A 69 7.92 16.59 29.82
C ALA A 69 8.07 15.57 30.97
N SER A 70 7.84 15.97 32.22
CA SER A 70 7.93 15.10 33.39
C SER A 70 6.84 14.03 33.51
N THR A 71 5.76 14.09 32.70
CA THR A 71 4.65 13.10 32.78
C THR A 71 4.90 11.84 31.96
N ALA A 72 5.95 11.81 31.14
CA ALA A 72 6.31 10.68 30.32
C ALA A 72 7.76 10.26 30.57
N ASP A 73 8.00 8.94 30.57
CA ASP A 73 9.33 8.37 30.63
C ASP A 73 9.95 8.34 29.22
N TRP A 74 10.43 9.50 28.77
CA TRP A 74 11.00 9.69 27.43
C TRP A 74 12.24 8.83 27.19
N LYS A 75 13.06 8.63 28.22
CA LYS A 75 14.27 7.80 28.11
C LYS A 75 13.90 6.35 27.84
N ARG A 76 12.95 5.80 28.60
CA ARG A 76 12.47 4.43 28.36
C ARG A 76 11.85 4.29 26.97
N LEU A 77 11.09 5.30 26.53
CA LEU A 77 10.50 5.29 25.19
C LEU A 77 11.58 5.29 24.09
N PHE A 78 12.63 6.10 24.25
CA PHE A 78 13.78 6.11 23.33
C PHE A 78 14.49 4.75 23.28
N ILE A 79 14.82 4.18 24.44
CA ILE A 79 15.50 2.88 24.54
C ILE A 79 14.65 1.76 23.92
N LEU A 80 13.34 1.76 24.17
CA LEU A 80 12.41 0.82 23.54
C LEU A 80 12.49 0.93 22.02
N ARG A 81 12.41 2.15 21.48
CA ARG A 81 12.43 2.40 20.04
C ARG A 81 13.76 1.96 19.39
N LYS A 82 14.91 2.24 20.02
CA LYS A 82 16.23 1.73 19.58
C LYS A 82 16.33 0.21 19.65
N THR A 83 15.81 -0.40 20.70
CA THR A 83 15.81 -1.87 20.85
C THR A 83 15.00 -2.53 19.73
N ARG A 84 13.87 -1.92 19.34
CA ARG A 84 13.10 -2.37 18.17
C ARG A 84 13.90 -2.28 16.89
N ASN A 85 14.62 -1.18 16.61
CA ASN A 85 15.49 -1.10 15.42
C ASN A 85 16.56 -2.23 15.38
N VAL A 86 17.19 -2.54 16.52
CA VAL A 86 18.15 -3.66 16.59
C VAL A 86 17.47 -5.00 16.29
N MET A 87 16.25 -5.20 16.79
CA MET A 87 15.46 -6.40 16.52
C MET A 87 15.06 -6.50 15.04
N VAL A 88 14.61 -5.40 14.43
CA VAL A 88 14.27 -5.34 13.00
C VAL A 88 15.49 -5.68 12.15
N SER A 89 16.67 -5.13 12.46
CA SER A 89 17.92 -5.47 11.75
C SER A 89 18.20 -6.97 11.80
N ARG A 90 18.16 -7.59 12.98
CA ARG A 90 18.43 -9.03 13.13
C ARG A 90 17.43 -9.90 12.38
N LEU A 91 16.15 -9.52 12.40
CA LEU A 91 15.10 -10.24 11.70
C LEU A 91 15.24 -10.10 10.18
N LEU A 92 15.59 -8.91 9.69
CA LEU A 92 15.90 -8.66 8.29
C LEU A 92 17.09 -9.49 7.84
N ASP A 93 18.20 -9.50 8.59
CA ASP A 93 19.36 -10.32 8.26
C ASP A 93 18.96 -11.82 8.19
N GLY A 94 18.13 -12.30 9.12
CA GLY A 94 17.58 -13.65 9.06
C GLY A 94 16.66 -13.94 7.86
N ILE A 95 15.95 -12.93 7.34
CA ILE A 95 15.16 -13.02 6.10
C ILE A 95 16.10 -13.18 4.88
N LEU A 96 17.25 -12.50 4.89
CA LEU A 96 18.24 -12.54 3.82
C LEU A 96 19.05 -13.85 3.83
N GLU A 97 19.31 -14.40 5.00
CA GLU A 97 20.11 -15.61 5.19
C GLU A 97 19.44 -16.89 4.71
N THR A 98 18.13 -17.06 4.97
CA THR A 98 17.42 -18.32 4.71
C THR A 98 16.01 -18.10 4.16
N LYS A 99 15.52 -19.06 3.35
CA LYS A 99 14.12 -19.08 2.92
C LYS A 99 13.17 -19.64 3.98
N ILE A 100 13.70 -20.39 4.96
CA ILE A 100 12.88 -21.12 5.93
C ILE A 100 12.40 -20.17 7.04
N GLY A 101 11.09 -20.17 7.30
CA GLY A 101 10.46 -19.36 8.35
C GLY A 101 10.54 -17.87 8.06
N ARG A 102 10.57 -17.47 6.78
CA ARG A 102 10.73 -16.07 6.39
C ARG A 102 9.46 -15.28 6.69
N LEU A 103 8.29 -15.87 6.44
CA LEU A 103 7.00 -15.20 6.70
C LEU A 103 6.82 -14.87 8.18
N MET A 104 7.27 -15.74 9.09
CA MET A 104 7.25 -15.46 10.53
C MET A 104 8.11 -14.26 10.93
N ARG A 105 9.28 -14.09 10.31
CA ARG A 105 10.15 -12.93 10.56
C ARG A 105 9.55 -11.65 9.99
N ILE A 106 8.97 -11.74 8.79
CA ILE A 106 8.22 -10.66 8.16
C ILE A 106 7.09 -10.19 9.07
N GLU A 107 6.24 -11.11 9.51
CA GLU A 107 5.14 -10.82 10.44
C GLU A 107 5.65 -10.11 11.70
N HIS A 108 6.73 -10.59 12.30
CA HIS A 108 7.28 -10.01 13.52
C HIS A 108 7.72 -8.55 13.33
N ILE A 109 8.38 -8.24 12.21
CA ILE A 109 8.76 -6.86 11.85
C ILE A 109 7.49 -6.03 11.57
N SER A 110 6.59 -6.53 10.72
CA SER A 110 5.41 -5.79 10.28
C SER A 110 4.49 -5.43 11.44
N ARG A 111 4.37 -6.29 12.45
CA ARG A 111 3.59 -6.00 13.68
C ARG A 111 4.16 -4.85 14.53
N MET A 112 5.43 -4.48 14.35
CA MET A 112 5.96 -3.27 14.99
C MET A 112 5.41 -1.99 14.35
N GLY A 113 4.84 -2.06 13.14
CA GLY A 113 4.22 -0.95 12.44
C GLY A 113 5.22 0.18 12.18
N TYR A 114 4.82 1.42 12.46
CA TYR A 114 5.67 2.60 12.31
C TYR A 114 6.96 2.56 13.13
N ASP A 115 7.06 1.70 14.14
CA ASP A 115 8.31 1.50 14.85
C ASP A 115 9.36 0.71 14.03
N ALA A 116 9.04 0.18 12.86
CA ALA A 116 10.06 -0.35 11.95
C ALA A 116 10.37 0.62 10.79
N LYS A 117 9.50 1.60 10.55
CA LYS A 117 9.46 2.37 9.30
C LYS A 117 10.72 3.20 9.05
N ASP A 118 11.19 3.98 10.03
CA ASP A 118 12.42 4.78 9.87
C ASP A 118 13.61 3.91 9.41
N PHE A 119 13.82 2.78 10.08
CA PHE A 119 14.91 1.86 9.77
C PHE A 119 14.72 1.22 8.39
N LEU A 120 13.50 0.76 8.07
CA LEU A 120 13.23 0.12 6.77
C LEU A 120 13.42 1.09 5.61
N LEU A 121 13.01 2.36 5.75
CA LEU A 121 13.26 3.41 4.75
C LEU A 121 14.76 3.59 4.50
N GLU A 122 15.59 3.59 5.54
CA GLU A 122 17.05 3.62 5.39
C GLU A 122 17.56 2.37 4.63
N GLN A 123 17.00 1.19 4.90
CA GLN A 123 17.40 -0.05 4.21
C GLN A 123 16.89 -0.13 2.76
N CYS A 124 15.76 0.50 2.42
CA CYS A 124 15.29 0.65 1.04
C CYS A 124 16.31 1.40 0.16
N HIS A 125 17.09 2.29 0.78
CA HIS A 125 18.16 3.06 0.15
C HIS A 125 19.56 2.63 0.60
N ALA A 126 19.71 1.38 1.04
CA ALA A 126 20.98 0.84 1.52
C ALA A 126 22.11 1.03 0.49
N ASP A 127 23.33 1.33 0.95
CA ASP A 127 24.47 1.70 0.10
C ASP A 127 24.90 0.56 -0.86
N GLU A 128 25.35 0.92 -2.06
CA GLU A 128 25.77 -0.05 -3.10
C GLU A 128 27.01 -0.87 -2.72
N SER A 129 27.81 -0.40 -1.76
CA SER A 129 28.95 -1.15 -1.24
C SER A 129 28.55 -2.40 -0.44
N LEU A 130 27.30 -2.51 -0.01
CA LEU A 130 26.84 -3.67 0.75
C LEU A 130 26.81 -4.94 -0.13
N PRO A 131 27.31 -6.07 0.38
CA PRO A 131 27.40 -7.30 -0.40
C PRO A 131 26.02 -7.88 -0.79
N ASP A 132 24.97 -7.50 -0.06
CA ASP A 132 23.58 -7.95 -0.20
C ASP A 132 22.60 -6.83 -0.61
N VAL A 133 23.10 -5.74 -1.18
CA VAL A 133 22.33 -4.51 -1.46
C VAL A 133 20.99 -4.76 -2.17
N LEU A 134 20.93 -5.57 -3.23
CA LEU A 134 19.67 -5.80 -3.97
C LEU A 134 18.66 -6.54 -3.10
N ALA A 135 19.08 -7.60 -2.42
CA ALA A 135 18.21 -8.38 -1.55
C ALA A 135 17.74 -7.57 -0.35
N ARG A 136 18.65 -6.83 0.29
CA ARG A 136 18.35 -5.95 1.41
C ARG A 136 17.33 -4.89 1.03
N ARG A 137 17.53 -4.19 -0.09
CA ARG A 137 16.58 -3.21 -0.61
C ARG A 137 15.23 -3.88 -0.90
N TYR A 138 15.19 -5.00 -1.61
CA TYR A 138 13.94 -5.68 -1.96
C TYR A 138 13.13 -6.07 -0.71
N TYR A 139 13.74 -6.79 0.24
CA TYR A 139 13.00 -7.23 1.43
C TYR A 139 12.64 -6.07 2.36
N ALA A 140 13.45 -5.01 2.42
CA ALA A 140 13.07 -3.78 3.11
C ALA A 140 11.81 -3.14 2.51
N HIS A 141 11.70 -3.07 1.17
CA HIS A 141 10.49 -2.60 0.49
C HIS A 141 9.30 -3.51 0.80
N SER A 142 9.43 -4.83 0.66
CA SER A 142 8.32 -5.76 0.94
C SER A 142 7.81 -5.68 2.38
N LEU A 143 8.72 -5.52 3.36
CA LEU A 143 8.37 -5.31 4.77
C LEU A 143 7.64 -3.99 4.98
N LEU A 144 8.16 -2.93 4.38
CA LEU A 144 7.58 -1.59 4.47
C LEU A 144 6.18 -1.56 3.84
N ASP A 145 5.99 -2.20 2.69
CA ASP A 145 4.69 -2.30 2.04
C ASP A 145 3.70 -3.12 2.88
N SER A 146 4.14 -4.23 3.51
CA SER A 146 3.27 -5.00 4.42
C SER A 146 2.84 -4.16 5.64
N ILE A 147 3.73 -3.30 6.17
CA ILE A 147 3.37 -2.32 7.20
C ILE A 147 2.33 -1.32 6.67
N HIS A 148 2.55 -0.74 5.49
CA HIS A 148 1.61 0.22 4.91
C HIS A 148 0.23 -0.40 4.66
N ARG A 149 0.18 -1.61 4.11
CA ARG A 149 -1.06 -2.37 3.91
C ARG A 149 -1.77 -2.65 5.23
N SER A 150 -1.02 -2.99 6.28
CA SER A 150 -1.62 -3.23 7.60
C SER A 150 -2.40 -2.03 8.14
N LEU A 151 -1.88 -0.83 7.92
CA LEU A 151 -2.49 0.41 8.36
C LEU A 151 -3.73 0.73 7.53
N ALA A 152 -3.65 0.56 6.20
CA ALA A 152 -4.79 0.71 5.30
C ALA A 152 -5.95 -0.23 5.64
N ILE A 153 -5.64 -1.50 5.88
CA ILE A 153 -6.60 -2.54 6.26
C ILE A 153 -7.21 -2.24 7.62
N GLU A 154 -6.42 -1.76 8.59
CA GLU A 154 -6.91 -1.37 9.90
C GLU A 154 -7.93 -0.22 9.81
N GLU A 155 -7.66 0.81 9.01
CA GLU A 155 -8.62 1.90 8.76
C GLU A 155 -9.94 1.38 8.20
N TRP A 156 -9.92 0.45 7.25
CA TRP A 156 -11.13 -0.11 6.67
C TRP A 156 -11.87 -1.06 7.62
N TYR A 157 -11.12 -1.90 8.34
CA TYR A 157 -11.68 -2.86 9.29
C TYR A 157 -12.42 -2.17 10.44
N GLN A 158 -11.91 -1.03 10.93
CA GLN A 158 -12.54 -0.26 12.00
C GLN A 158 -13.91 0.34 11.62
N ILE A 159 -14.23 0.44 10.33
CA ILE A 159 -15.51 1.00 9.85
C ILE A 159 -16.66 -0.01 10.01
N GLN A 160 -16.39 -1.31 9.88
CA GLN A 160 -17.43 -2.35 9.84
C GLN A 160 -18.21 -2.48 11.18
N PRO A 161 -17.57 -2.46 12.37
CA PRO A 161 -18.29 -2.50 13.65
C PRO A 161 -19.16 -1.25 13.88
N ILE A 162 -18.74 -0.09 13.39
CA ILE A 162 -19.45 1.19 13.55
C ILE A 162 -20.81 1.15 12.81
N ASN A 163 -20.87 0.47 11.67
CA ASN A 163 -22.10 0.34 10.88
C ASN A 163 -23.11 -0.67 11.47
N ASN A 164 -22.69 -1.56 12.37
CA ASN A 164 -23.54 -2.63 12.91
C ASN A 164 -24.21 -2.29 14.26
N MET A 165 -23.96 -1.11 14.84
CA MET A 165 -24.53 -0.71 16.14
C MET A 165 -25.73 0.24 15.98
N PRO A 166 -26.96 -0.14 16.40
CA PRO A 166 -28.11 0.74 16.33
C PRO A 166 -27.97 1.91 17.32
N GLY A 167 -28.13 3.14 16.83
CA GLY A 167 -28.16 4.35 17.66
C GLY A 167 -26.82 5.07 17.85
N HIS A 168 -25.73 4.55 17.31
CA HIS A 168 -24.51 5.34 17.12
C HIS A 168 -24.64 6.14 15.82
N HIS A 169 -24.64 7.48 15.91
CA HIS A 169 -24.29 8.29 14.75
C HIS A 169 -22.94 7.79 14.25
N ALA A 170 -22.83 7.44 12.97
CA ALA A 170 -21.58 7.01 12.34
C ALA A 170 -20.47 8.02 12.70
N SER A 171 -19.68 7.69 13.73
CA SER A 171 -18.64 8.57 14.20
C SER A 171 -17.48 8.47 13.21
N ASN A 172 -17.40 9.47 12.35
CA ASN A 172 -16.17 10.05 11.79
C ASN A 172 -15.17 9.09 11.13
N ALA A 173 -15.61 8.19 10.25
CA ALA A 173 -14.67 7.68 9.25
C ALA A 173 -14.26 8.86 8.35
N SER A 174 -13.06 9.39 8.52
CA SER A 174 -12.60 10.54 7.74
C SER A 174 -12.47 10.15 6.27
N LEU A 175 -13.15 10.89 5.38
CA LEU A 175 -13.19 10.58 3.95
C LEU A 175 -11.78 10.47 3.34
N GLU A 176 -10.88 11.38 3.71
CA GLU A 176 -9.49 11.37 3.24
C GLU A 176 -8.70 10.15 3.74
N ARG A 177 -8.99 9.64 4.95
CA ARG A 177 -8.30 8.46 5.49
C ARG A 177 -8.75 7.20 4.76
N VAL A 178 -10.07 7.04 4.59
CA VAL A 178 -10.62 5.87 3.88
C VAL A 178 -10.12 5.81 2.43
N LEU A 179 -10.03 6.95 1.74
CA LEU A 179 -9.48 7.03 0.40
C LEU A 179 -7.95 6.91 0.38
N GLY A 180 -7.25 7.55 1.32
CA GLY A 180 -5.80 7.48 1.47
C GLY A 180 -5.28 6.07 1.78
N SER A 181 -6.11 5.19 2.34
CA SER A 181 -5.77 3.77 2.50
C SER A 181 -5.44 3.08 1.18
N PHE A 182 -6.03 3.51 0.05
CA PHE A 182 -5.64 2.98 -1.27
C PHE A 182 -4.21 3.41 -1.65
N ASP A 183 -3.82 4.65 -1.33
CA ASP A 183 -2.47 5.17 -1.58
C ASP A 183 -1.39 4.38 -0.83
N LEU A 184 -1.68 3.87 0.37
CA LEU A 184 -0.72 3.09 1.17
C LEU A 184 -0.30 1.76 0.50
N PHE A 185 -1.13 1.19 -0.38
CA PHE A 185 -0.75 -0.02 -1.13
C PHE A 185 0.30 0.24 -2.22
N VAL A 186 0.52 1.51 -2.59
CA VAL A 186 1.42 1.92 -3.67
C VAL A 186 2.41 3.00 -3.22
N LEU A 187 2.62 3.12 -1.91
CA LEU A 187 3.50 4.12 -1.32
C LEU A 187 4.98 3.75 -1.46
N HIS A 188 5.31 2.45 -1.41
CA HIS A 188 6.68 1.94 -1.52
C HIS A 188 7.64 2.59 -0.52
N ASP A 189 8.77 3.08 -1.00
CA ASP A 189 9.82 3.78 -0.25
C ASP A 189 9.54 5.26 0.01
N GLN A 190 8.38 5.78 -0.44
CA GLN A 190 8.11 7.21 -0.28
C GLN A 190 7.91 7.56 1.19
N PRO A 191 8.55 8.65 1.68
CA PRO A 191 8.37 9.10 3.05
C PRO A 191 7.00 9.78 3.19
N GLY A 192 5.96 8.99 3.42
CA GLY A 192 4.57 9.46 3.50
C GLY A 192 3.68 8.58 4.37
N ASP A 193 2.53 9.07 4.80
CA ASP A 193 1.43 8.30 5.38
C ASP A 193 0.06 9.00 5.22
N LEU A 194 -0.97 8.50 5.92
CA LEU A 194 -2.31 9.11 5.93
C LEU A 194 -2.30 10.51 6.55
N ASP A 195 -1.44 10.77 7.52
CA ASP A 195 -1.34 12.08 8.18
C ASP A 195 -0.61 13.08 7.27
N ASP A 196 0.28 12.62 6.37
CA ASP A 196 0.79 13.44 5.27
C ASP A 196 -0.32 13.87 4.30
N ILE A 197 -1.28 12.98 3.95
CA ILE A 197 -2.43 13.35 3.09
C ILE A 197 -3.31 14.39 3.78
N ALA A 198 -3.60 14.20 5.08
CA ALA A 198 -4.37 15.16 5.86
C ALA A 198 -3.68 16.53 5.91
N ARG A 199 -2.34 16.57 6.09
CA ARG A 199 -1.56 17.81 6.06
C ARG A 199 -1.58 18.49 4.70
N LEU A 200 -1.49 17.75 3.59
CA LEU A 200 -1.62 18.35 2.25
C LEU A 200 -2.97 19.05 2.08
N LEU A 201 -4.05 18.47 2.60
CA LEU A 201 -5.38 19.08 2.58
C LEU A 201 -5.49 20.29 3.52
N ASP A 202 -4.86 20.24 4.72
CA ASP A 202 -4.76 21.38 5.64
C ASP A 202 -4.02 22.57 5.02
N ASP A 203 -2.90 22.29 4.34
CA ASP A 203 -2.10 23.28 3.63
C ASP A 203 -2.91 23.95 2.52
N LYS A 204 -3.67 23.17 1.73
CA LYS A 204 -4.56 23.70 0.69
C LYS A 204 -5.73 24.50 1.24
N ALA A 205 -6.31 24.10 2.37
CA ALA A 205 -7.32 24.89 3.05
C ALA A 205 -6.75 26.25 3.53
N SER A 206 -5.53 26.23 4.06
CA SER A 206 -4.81 27.44 4.51
C SER A 206 -4.46 28.36 3.33
N GLU A 207 -4.03 27.79 2.20
CA GLU A 207 -3.75 28.51 0.96
C GLU A 207 -5.00 29.23 0.44
N PHE A 208 -6.15 28.55 0.43
CA PHE A 208 -7.44 29.15 0.06
C PHE A 208 -7.85 30.30 1.00
N GLN A 209 -7.73 30.10 2.32
CA GLN A 209 -8.03 31.15 3.30
C GLN A 209 -7.16 32.39 3.10
N SER A 210 -5.87 32.19 2.81
CA SER A 210 -4.92 33.29 2.60
C SER A 210 -5.15 34.07 1.30
N SER A 211 -5.69 33.41 0.27
CA SER A 211 -5.91 34.00 -1.06
C SER A 211 -7.31 34.60 -1.26
N THR A 212 -8.26 34.31 -0.35
CA THR A 212 -9.66 34.73 -0.48
C THR A 212 -10.02 35.84 0.51
N LEU A 213 -10.15 37.08 0.01
CA LEU A 213 -10.52 38.23 0.82
C LEU A 213 -11.97 38.13 1.33
N GLY A 214 -12.19 38.45 2.60
CA GLY A 214 -13.53 38.55 3.19
C GLY A 214 -14.25 37.22 3.39
N ILE A 215 -13.52 36.09 3.39
CA ILE A 215 -14.07 34.73 3.53
C ILE A 215 -14.95 34.54 4.78
N GLU A 216 -14.65 35.26 5.87
CA GLU A 216 -15.42 35.20 7.12
C GLU A 216 -16.83 35.81 6.99
N ASN A 217 -17.01 36.72 6.04
CA ASN A 217 -18.29 37.40 5.80
C ASN A 217 -19.15 36.70 4.72
N MET A 218 -18.62 35.64 4.10
CA MET A 218 -19.33 34.92 3.03
C MET A 218 -20.43 34.04 3.61
N THR A 219 -21.55 33.96 2.89
CA THR A 219 -22.58 32.95 3.16
C THR A 219 -22.05 31.55 2.83
N THR A 220 -22.75 30.50 3.30
CA THR A 220 -22.40 29.11 2.97
C THR A 220 -22.30 28.90 1.46
N ARG A 221 -23.29 29.41 0.70
CA ARG A 221 -23.30 29.33 -0.78
C ARG A 221 -22.10 30.03 -1.40
N GLN A 222 -21.82 31.26 -0.98
CA GLN A 222 -20.72 32.06 -1.52
C GLN A 222 -19.37 31.40 -1.23
N LYS A 223 -19.17 30.91 -0.01
CA LYS A 223 -17.93 30.24 0.39
C LYS A 223 -17.71 28.94 -0.38
N ALA A 224 -18.77 28.15 -0.57
CA ALA A 224 -18.72 26.90 -1.32
C ALA A 224 -18.40 27.12 -2.81
N LEU A 225 -19.04 28.11 -3.46
CA LEU A 225 -18.75 28.48 -4.85
C LEU A 225 -17.35 29.06 -5.01
N ALA A 226 -16.90 29.92 -4.08
CA ALA A 226 -15.56 30.47 -4.08
C ALA A 226 -14.50 29.36 -3.99
N LEU A 227 -14.70 28.39 -3.10
CA LEU A 227 -13.82 27.23 -2.99
C LEU A 227 -13.81 26.40 -4.27
N ASN A 228 -14.98 26.08 -4.82
CA ASN A 228 -15.10 25.27 -6.03
C ASN A 228 -14.33 25.88 -7.21
N ARG A 229 -14.53 27.19 -7.44
CA ARG A 229 -13.82 27.96 -8.46
C ARG A 229 -12.32 28.01 -8.18
N TRP A 230 -11.93 28.23 -6.93
CA TRP A 230 -10.51 28.30 -6.56
C TRP A 230 -9.79 26.97 -6.80
N LEU A 231 -10.39 25.83 -6.45
CA LEU A 231 -9.80 24.51 -6.71
C LEU A 231 -9.56 24.29 -8.21
N ARG A 232 -10.56 24.60 -9.05
CA ARG A 232 -10.47 24.47 -10.51
C ARG A 232 -9.44 25.42 -11.12
N LEU A 233 -9.43 26.69 -10.68
CA LEU A 233 -8.46 27.69 -11.14
C LEU A 233 -7.01 27.32 -10.80
N ASN A 234 -6.79 26.60 -9.69
CA ASN A 234 -5.47 26.11 -9.28
C ASN A 234 -5.19 24.67 -9.75
N ASN A 235 -6.00 24.14 -10.68
CA ASN A 235 -5.90 22.80 -11.25
C ASN A 235 -6.02 21.64 -10.23
N LEU A 236 -6.52 21.87 -9.01
CA LEU A 236 -6.57 20.86 -7.95
C LEU A 236 -7.66 19.79 -8.14
N THR A 237 -8.54 19.97 -9.13
CA THR A 237 -9.63 19.06 -9.48
C THR A 237 -9.85 19.00 -10.99
N GLY A 238 -10.47 17.90 -11.45
CA GLY A 238 -10.72 17.68 -12.87
C GLY A 238 -9.57 16.96 -13.60
N LEU A 239 -9.66 16.90 -14.92
CA LEU A 239 -8.64 16.30 -15.79
C LEU A 239 -8.29 17.25 -16.92
N ARG A 240 -6.99 17.41 -17.19
CA ARG A 240 -6.50 18.18 -18.36
C ARG A 240 -6.88 17.51 -19.69
N ASN A 241 -6.75 16.18 -19.76
CA ASN A 241 -7.01 15.39 -20.97
C ASN A 241 -7.93 14.18 -20.68
N PRO A 242 -9.25 14.38 -20.51
CA PRO A 242 -10.17 13.32 -20.09
C PRO A 242 -10.14 12.05 -20.96
N GLU A 243 -10.03 12.18 -22.30
CA GLU A 243 -10.05 11.03 -23.21
C GLU A 243 -8.87 10.06 -23.00
N ARG A 244 -7.71 10.60 -22.60
CA ARG A 244 -6.49 9.81 -22.37
C ARG A 244 -6.37 9.40 -20.90
N SER A 245 -6.54 10.37 -20.00
CA SER A 245 -6.13 10.24 -18.60
C SER A 245 -7.23 9.72 -17.67
N TYR A 246 -8.50 9.61 -18.11
CA TYR A 246 -9.59 9.20 -17.20
C TYR A 246 -9.36 7.84 -16.52
N ARG A 247 -8.67 6.91 -17.19
CA ARG A 247 -8.35 5.58 -16.63
C ARG A 247 -6.93 5.49 -16.08
N ASN A 248 -6.21 6.60 -15.91
CA ASN A 248 -4.90 6.55 -15.27
C ASN A 248 -5.10 6.21 -13.79
N LEU A 249 -4.37 5.21 -13.31
CA LEU A 249 -4.47 4.70 -11.94
C LEU A 249 -4.23 5.82 -10.91
N ARG A 250 -3.28 6.72 -11.20
CA ARG A 250 -2.96 7.88 -10.35
C ARG A 250 -4.19 8.71 -10.01
N ASN A 251 -5.12 8.86 -10.95
CA ASN A 251 -6.29 9.73 -10.82
C ASN A 251 -7.35 9.13 -9.88
N CYS A 252 -7.25 7.83 -9.56
CA CYS A 252 -8.11 7.12 -8.60
C CYS A 252 -7.62 7.23 -7.15
N LEU A 253 -6.43 7.81 -6.92
CA LEU A 253 -5.75 7.81 -5.63
C LEU A 253 -5.60 9.26 -5.14
N ILE A 254 -6.17 9.57 -3.96
CA ILE A 254 -6.27 10.95 -3.48
C ILE A 254 -4.89 11.53 -3.17
N GLY A 255 -4.01 10.74 -2.55
CA GLY A 255 -2.65 11.17 -2.22
C GLY A 255 -1.77 11.34 -3.45
N GLN A 256 -1.94 10.52 -4.50
CA GLN A 256 -1.24 10.69 -5.77
C GLN A 256 -1.72 11.95 -6.49
N ALA A 257 -3.04 12.17 -6.58
CA ALA A 257 -3.61 13.38 -7.19
C ALA A 257 -3.14 14.66 -6.47
N LEU A 258 -3.09 14.67 -5.13
CA LEU A 258 -2.62 15.84 -4.37
C LEU A 258 -1.12 16.12 -4.52
N ARG A 259 -0.30 15.13 -4.87
CA ARG A 259 1.17 15.29 -4.97
C ARG A 259 1.65 15.51 -6.40
N HIS A 260 0.92 15.03 -7.39
CA HIS A 260 1.29 15.18 -8.80
C HIS A 260 1.11 16.62 -9.26
N GLU A 261 2.03 17.14 -10.08
CA GLU A 261 2.03 18.55 -10.53
C GLU A 261 0.75 18.94 -11.29
N ASP A 262 0.20 18.01 -12.07
CA ASP A 262 -1.04 18.24 -12.82
C ASP A 262 -2.31 18.21 -11.95
N HIS A 263 -2.25 17.57 -10.78
CA HIS A 263 -3.38 17.35 -9.87
C HIS A 263 -4.63 16.69 -10.49
N ASP A 264 -4.45 16.00 -11.62
CA ASP A 264 -5.48 15.25 -12.32
C ASP A 264 -6.21 14.28 -11.37
N SER A 265 -7.54 14.33 -11.37
CA SER A 265 -8.39 13.47 -10.55
C SER A 265 -9.71 13.13 -11.26
N ILE A 266 -10.17 11.88 -11.11
CA ILE A 266 -11.50 11.48 -11.60
C ILE A 266 -12.60 12.09 -10.72
N PRO A 267 -13.87 12.16 -11.18
CA PRO A 267 -14.93 12.88 -10.47
C PRO A 267 -15.08 12.54 -9.00
N ILE A 268 -14.91 11.26 -8.64
CA ILE A 268 -15.00 10.81 -7.25
C ILE A 268 -13.89 11.38 -6.36
N ILE A 269 -12.67 11.50 -6.89
CA ILE A 269 -11.53 12.05 -6.16
C ILE A 269 -11.61 13.57 -6.13
N SER A 270 -12.00 14.22 -7.23
CA SER A 270 -12.22 15.68 -7.25
C SER A 270 -13.28 16.12 -6.22
N SER A 271 -14.42 15.42 -6.16
CA SER A 271 -15.47 15.70 -5.17
C SER A 271 -15.01 15.40 -3.74
N ALA A 272 -14.20 14.36 -3.53
CA ALA A 272 -13.63 14.07 -2.22
C ALA A 272 -12.64 15.16 -1.76
N ILE A 273 -11.75 15.63 -2.63
CA ILE A 273 -10.81 16.73 -2.35
C ILE A 273 -11.59 17.98 -1.93
N PHE A 274 -12.64 18.35 -2.69
CA PHE A 274 -13.51 19.47 -2.34
C PHE A 274 -14.13 19.28 -0.94
N CYS A 275 -14.76 18.13 -0.67
CA CYS A 275 -15.41 17.89 0.62
C CYS A 275 -14.43 17.98 1.80
N CYS A 276 -13.24 17.39 1.67
CA CYS A 276 -12.24 17.40 2.73
C CYS A 276 -11.71 18.82 3.03
N ILE A 277 -11.53 19.66 1.99
CA ILE A 277 -11.11 21.05 2.17
C ILE A 277 -12.28 21.90 2.71
N ALA A 278 -13.49 21.68 2.21
CA ALA A 278 -14.69 22.38 2.67
C ALA A 278 -14.94 22.18 4.17
N GLU A 279 -14.77 20.95 4.68
CA GLU A 279 -14.88 20.64 6.11
C GLU A 279 -13.86 21.42 6.96
N ARG A 280 -12.61 21.53 6.51
CA ARG A 280 -11.56 22.35 7.17
C ARG A 280 -11.91 23.83 7.22
N LEU A 281 -12.75 24.30 6.30
CA LEU A 281 -13.24 25.68 6.22
C LEU A 281 -14.55 25.90 7.00
N GLY A 282 -15.02 24.89 7.72
CA GLY A 282 -16.25 24.91 8.52
C GLY A 282 -17.53 24.70 7.72
N LEU A 283 -17.45 24.29 6.45
CA LEU A 283 -18.62 23.91 5.66
C LEU A 283 -18.98 22.46 5.95
N GLN A 284 -20.27 22.13 5.94
CA GLN A 284 -20.71 20.74 6.01
C GLN A 284 -20.88 20.22 4.57
N ALA A 285 -19.91 19.44 4.11
CA ALA A 285 -19.86 18.93 2.74
C ALA A 285 -19.79 17.40 2.73
N GLN A 286 -20.52 16.78 1.80
CA GLN A 286 -20.53 15.32 1.64
C GLN A 286 -20.59 14.95 0.15
N CYS A 287 -20.06 13.78 -0.21
CA CYS A 287 -20.15 13.28 -1.58
C CYS A 287 -21.57 12.77 -1.88
N CYS A 288 -21.97 12.88 -3.15
CA CYS A 288 -23.18 12.29 -3.71
C CYS A 288 -22.80 11.31 -4.82
N SER A 289 -23.12 10.03 -4.64
CA SER A 289 -22.80 8.98 -5.61
C SER A 289 -23.85 8.91 -6.72
N PHE A 290 -23.98 10.00 -7.47
CA PHE A 290 -24.86 10.09 -8.63
C PHE A 290 -24.50 9.04 -9.71
N PRO A 291 -25.42 8.61 -10.56
CA PRO A 291 -25.10 7.66 -11.62
C PRO A 291 -24.11 8.28 -12.58
N THR A 292 -23.13 7.50 -13.07
CA THR A 292 -22.05 7.94 -13.98
C THR A 292 -21.09 9.02 -13.45
N HIS A 293 -21.47 9.85 -12.47
CA HIS A 293 -20.67 10.95 -11.93
C HIS A 293 -20.66 11.00 -10.39
N VAL A 294 -19.81 11.80 -9.75
CA VAL A 294 -19.88 12.05 -8.29
C VAL A 294 -19.89 13.54 -8.06
N HIS A 295 -20.90 14.04 -7.36
CA HIS A 295 -21.05 15.44 -7.01
C HIS A 295 -20.66 15.69 -5.54
N ALA A 296 -20.42 16.95 -5.20
CA ALA A 296 -20.34 17.41 -3.83
C ALA A 296 -21.66 18.06 -3.41
N ILE A 297 -22.14 17.75 -2.22
CA ILE A 297 -23.29 18.40 -1.57
C ILE A 297 -22.75 19.30 -0.46
N VAL A 298 -23.24 20.53 -0.39
CA VAL A 298 -22.99 21.43 0.76
C VAL A 298 -24.31 21.75 1.44
N PHE A 299 -24.33 21.60 2.76
CA PHE A 299 -25.52 21.87 3.58
C PHE A 299 -25.45 23.25 4.23
N ALA A 300 -26.58 23.95 4.28
CA ALA A 300 -26.72 25.19 5.05
C ALA A 300 -26.44 24.98 6.54
N ASN A 301 -26.06 26.02 7.28
CA ASN A 301 -25.90 25.89 8.74
C ASN A 301 -27.24 25.59 9.44
N HIS A 302 -27.18 25.02 10.65
CA HIS A 302 -28.39 24.72 11.41
C HIS A 302 -29.16 26.01 11.73
N GLY A 303 -30.45 26.06 11.38
CA GLY A 303 -31.28 27.25 11.57
C GLY A 303 -31.02 28.39 10.58
N GLN A 304 -30.30 28.14 9.49
CA GLN A 304 -30.05 29.13 8.43
C GLN A 304 -30.29 28.53 7.03
N THR A 305 -30.57 29.40 6.05
CA THR A 305 -30.52 29.08 4.62
C THR A 305 -29.07 29.04 4.12
N LEU A 306 -28.84 28.57 2.90
CA LEU A 306 -27.52 28.61 2.25
C LEU A 306 -26.98 30.06 2.11
N ASP A 307 -27.90 31.02 2.05
CA ASP A 307 -27.64 32.46 1.92
C ASP A 307 -27.59 33.20 3.27
N GLY A 308 -27.58 32.47 4.39
CA GLY A 308 -27.38 33.03 5.73
C GLY A 308 -28.64 33.62 6.40
N ILE A 309 -29.82 33.39 5.83
CA ILE A 309 -31.10 33.88 6.39
C ILE A 309 -31.57 32.90 7.46
N SER A 310 -31.98 33.39 8.64
CA SER A 310 -32.52 32.52 9.70
C SER A 310 -33.79 31.79 9.25
N THR A 311 -33.81 30.47 9.45
CA THR A 311 -34.98 29.61 9.14
C THR A 311 -35.78 29.31 10.41
N ARG A 312 -37.05 28.93 10.23
CA ARG A 312 -37.92 28.53 11.34
C ARG A 312 -37.44 27.20 11.93
N GLU A 313 -37.58 27.02 13.24
CA GLU A 313 -37.32 25.74 13.90
C GLU A 313 -38.12 24.61 13.23
N GLY A 314 -37.43 23.54 12.84
CA GLY A 314 -38.02 22.38 12.15
C GLY A 314 -38.09 22.45 10.62
N ALA A 315 -37.60 23.53 9.98
CA ALA A 315 -37.48 23.57 8.52
C ALA A 315 -36.47 22.53 8.00
N HIS A 316 -36.74 21.95 6.83
CA HIS A 316 -35.78 21.09 6.15
C HIS A 316 -34.50 21.87 5.83
N ARG A 317 -33.37 21.23 6.09
CA ARG A 317 -32.06 21.81 5.87
C ARG A 317 -31.79 21.96 4.37
N GLU A 318 -31.56 23.18 3.93
CA GLU A 318 -31.20 23.46 2.54
C GLU A 318 -29.84 22.86 2.18
N MET A 319 -29.71 22.46 0.91
CA MET A 319 -28.48 21.91 0.35
C MET A 319 -28.31 22.34 -1.10
N MET A 320 -27.06 22.42 -1.55
CA MET A 320 -26.68 22.72 -2.94
C MET A 320 -25.77 21.64 -3.50
N TYR A 321 -25.75 21.51 -4.83
CA TYR A 321 -24.90 20.56 -5.55
C TYR A 321 -23.81 21.29 -6.31
N LEU A 322 -22.60 20.74 -6.26
CA LEU A 322 -21.43 21.22 -6.96
C LEU A 322 -20.80 20.07 -7.75
N ASP A 323 -20.13 20.42 -8.84
CA ASP A 323 -19.29 19.51 -9.60
C ASP A 323 -17.86 20.03 -9.67
N PRO A 324 -17.04 19.72 -8.65
CA PRO A 324 -15.62 20.09 -8.62
C PRO A 324 -14.83 19.60 -9.83
N TYR A 325 -15.31 18.56 -10.53
CA TYR A 325 -14.67 18.02 -11.72
C TYR A 325 -15.00 18.81 -12.99
N GLY A 326 -16.27 19.19 -13.19
CA GLY A 326 -16.76 19.72 -14.48
C GLY A 326 -17.29 21.17 -14.49
N SER A 327 -17.78 21.71 -13.38
CA SER A 327 -18.49 23.00 -13.34
C SER A 327 -17.98 23.97 -12.27
N ASP A 328 -17.92 25.26 -12.60
CA ASP A 328 -17.63 26.35 -11.65
C ASP A 328 -18.89 26.79 -10.89
N GLU A 329 -20.07 26.49 -11.41
CA GLU A 329 -21.36 26.94 -10.91
C GLU A 329 -22.11 25.84 -10.16
N GLU A 330 -23.07 26.27 -9.33
CA GLU A 330 -24.03 25.39 -8.68
C GLU A 330 -24.86 24.62 -9.72
N ILE A 331 -25.06 23.33 -9.47
CA ILE A 331 -25.91 22.49 -10.30
C ILE A 331 -27.33 22.54 -9.76
N PRO A 332 -28.30 23.05 -10.54
CA PRO A 332 -29.70 23.02 -10.14
C PRO A 332 -30.20 21.59 -9.91
N MET A 333 -30.94 21.38 -8.82
CA MET A 333 -31.58 20.09 -8.53
C MET A 333 -32.43 19.58 -9.69
N ALA A 334 -33.14 20.49 -10.38
CA ALA A 334 -33.97 20.17 -11.52
C ALA A 334 -33.18 19.51 -12.67
N ASP A 335 -31.92 19.91 -12.87
CA ASP A 335 -31.07 19.36 -13.93
C ASP A 335 -30.62 17.93 -13.60
N LEU A 336 -30.29 17.67 -12.32
CA LEU A 336 -29.98 16.30 -11.86
C LEU A 336 -31.20 15.37 -11.97
N GLN A 337 -32.39 15.86 -11.61
CA GLN A 337 -33.64 15.10 -11.75
C GLN A 337 -34.00 14.83 -13.21
N ALA A 338 -33.78 15.80 -14.10
CA ALA A 338 -33.94 15.62 -15.54
C ALA A 338 -32.97 14.57 -16.08
N MET A 339 -31.71 14.58 -15.62
CA MET A 339 -30.70 13.61 -16.03
C MET A 339 -31.04 12.18 -15.56
N LEU A 340 -31.52 12.00 -14.32
CA LEU A 340 -32.01 10.70 -13.84
C LEU A 340 -33.21 10.20 -14.65
N SER A 341 -34.11 11.11 -15.01
CA SER A 341 -35.29 10.79 -15.84
C SER A 341 -34.87 10.29 -17.23
N GLN A 342 -33.81 10.87 -17.82
CA GLN A 342 -33.26 10.42 -19.11
C GLN A 342 -32.61 9.03 -19.03
N PHE A 343 -31.99 8.68 -17.90
CA PHE A 343 -31.46 7.32 -17.65
C PHE A 343 -32.55 6.28 -17.34
N GLY A 344 -33.82 6.68 -17.30
CA GLY A 344 -34.95 5.80 -17.00
C GLY A 344 -35.10 5.51 -15.50
N TRP A 345 -34.46 6.28 -14.62
CA TRP A 345 -34.45 6.04 -13.17
C TRP A 345 -35.49 6.91 -12.48
N GLN A 346 -36.76 6.66 -12.82
CA GLN A 346 -37.91 7.43 -12.32
C GLN A 346 -38.32 6.98 -10.90
N SER A 347 -37.91 5.79 -10.48
CA SER A 347 -38.16 5.25 -9.14
C SER A 347 -36.91 5.44 -8.27
N SER A 348 -37.08 6.01 -7.07
CA SER A 348 -35.99 6.21 -6.08
C SER A 348 -34.96 7.30 -6.44
N THR A 349 -35.38 8.38 -7.10
CA THR A 349 -34.51 9.55 -7.40
C THR A 349 -33.84 10.12 -6.15
N ASP A 350 -34.55 10.13 -5.02
CA ASP A 350 -34.05 10.67 -3.76
C ASP A 350 -32.83 9.90 -3.24
N ALA A 351 -32.73 8.59 -3.52
CA ALA A 351 -31.58 7.77 -3.11
C ALA A 351 -30.30 8.15 -3.88
N PHE A 352 -30.43 8.59 -5.14
CA PHE A 352 -29.30 8.99 -5.98
C PHE A 352 -28.86 10.44 -5.75
N LEU A 353 -29.71 11.24 -5.11
CA LEU A 353 -29.45 12.64 -4.76
C LEU A 353 -29.03 12.79 -3.30
N ALA A 354 -29.20 11.74 -2.48
CA ALA A 354 -28.78 11.74 -1.09
C ALA A 354 -27.25 11.76 -0.93
N PRO A 355 -26.74 12.35 0.16
CA PRO A 355 -25.34 12.19 0.52
C PRO A 355 -25.02 10.73 0.80
N VAL A 356 -23.78 10.33 0.49
CA VAL A 356 -23.30 8.97 0.75
C VAL A 356 -22.19 8.97 1.79
N PRO A 357 -22.14 7.92 2.65
CA PRO A 357 -21.06 7.79 3.62
C PRO A 357 -19.72 7.51 2.93
N PRO A 358 -18.58 7.81 3.58
CA PRO A 358 -17.24 7.58 3.05
C PRO A 358 -16.98 6.15 2.53
N ILE A 359 -17.57 5.14 3.18
CA ILE A 359 -17.50 3.74 2.75
C ILE A 359 -18.06 3.53 1.33
N SER A 360 -19.15 4.21 0.97
CA SER A 360 -19.74 4.13 -0.37
C SER A 360 -18.83 4.77 -1.42
N VAL A 361 -18.16 5.87 -1.05
CA VAL A 361 -17.16 6.53 -1.91
C VAL A 361 -15.99 5.59 -2.14
N ALA A 362 -15.44 4.99 -1.09
CA ALA A 362 -14.34 4.04 -1.17
C ALA A 362 -14.67 2.79 -2.00
N MET A 363 -15.87 2.23 -1.84
CA MET A 363 -16.34 1.10 -2.64
C MET A 363 -16.45 1.46 -4.13
N ARG A 364 -16.85 2.70 -4.46
CA ARG A 364 -16.86 3.17 -5.85
C ARG A 364 -15.45 3.45 -6.37
N THR A 365 -14.52 3.91 -5.53
CA THR A 365 -13.08 4.00 -5.86
C THR A 365 -12.49 2.63 -6.18
N ALA A 366 -12.76 1.61 -5.36
CA ALA A 366 -12.33 0.23 -5.62
C ALA A 366 -12.85 -0.29 -6.98
N ARG A 367 -14.09 0.04 -7.36
CA ARG A 367 -14.65 -0.29 -8.68
C ARG A 367 -13.93 0.44 -9.81
N ASN A 368 -13.57 1.72 -9.65
CA ASN A 368 -12.77 2.46 -10.64
C ASN A 368 -11.38 1.86 -10.84
N ILE A 369 -10.72 1.42 -9.76
CA ILE A 369 -9.43 0.71 -9.83
C ILE A 369 -9.59 -0.62 -10.59
N ARG A 370 -10.59 -1.43 -10.26
CA ARG A 370 -10.88 -2.68 -11.00
C ARG A 370 -11.15 -2.44 -12.48
N ALA A 371 -11.94 -1.42 -12.79
CA ALA A 371 -12.25 -1.07 -14.18
C ALA A 371 -10.99 -0.59 -14.94
N THR A 372 -10.08 0.13 -14.26
CA THR A 372 -8.77 0.50 -14.80
C THR A 372 -7.92 -0.73 -15.08
N SER A 373 -7.85 -1.68 -14.14
CA SER A 373 -7.16 -2.96 -14.33
C SER A 373 -7.70 -3.75 -15.53
N ALA A 374 -9.03 -3.83 -15.68
CA ALA A 374 -9.65 -4.54 -16.80
C ALA A 374 -9.23 -3.95 -18.15
N ARG A 375 -9.18 -2.62 -18.26
CA ARG A 375 -8.71 -1.93 -19.48
C ARG A 375 -7.25 -2.24 -19.79
N VAL A 376 -6.38 -2.31 -18.77
CA VAL A 376 -4.97 -2.69 -18.93
C VAL A 376 -4.86 -4.11 -19.49
N VAL A 377 -5.63 -5.06 -18.93
CA VAL A 377 -5.65 -6.45 -19.40
C VAL A 377 -6.18 -6.57 -20.84
N GLU A 378 -7.26 -5.86 -21.17
CA GLU A 378 -7.83 -5.86 -22.52
C GLU A 378 -6.87 -5.32 -23.59
N SER A 379 -6.06 -4.32 -23.22
CA SER A 379 -5.19 -3.61 -24.17
C SER A 379 -3.81 -4.26 -24.39
N ARG A 380 -3.46 -5.32 -23.63
CA ARG A 380 -2.22 -6.14 -23.76
C ARG A 380 -0.93 -5.30 -23.92
N ASP A 381 -0.07 -5.63 -24.89
CA ASP A 381 1.24 -4.99 -25.14
C ASP A 381 1.15 -3.55 -25.70
N GLN A 382 -0.06 -3.01 -25.92
CA GLN A 382 -0.30 -1.66 -26.44
C GLN A 382 -0.82 -0.67 -25.39
N VAL A 383 -0.78 -1.05 -24.10
CA VAL A 383 -1.16 -0.17 -22.99
C VAL A 383 -0.19 1.01 -22.92
N ASP A 384 -0.74 2.23 -22.95
CA ASP A 384 0.02 3.43 -22.64
C ASP A 384 0.61 3.31 -21.22
N PRO A 385 1.95 3.35 -21.04
CA PRO A 385 2.58 3.21 -19.72
C PRO A 385 2.05 4.24 -18.71
N GLU A 386 1.56 5.40 -19.15
CA GLU A 386 0.97 6.43 -18.30
C GLU A 386 -0.24 5.91 -17.49
N ILE A 387 -0.95 4.90 -17.99
CA ILE A 387 -2.13 4.33 -17.30
C ILE A 387 -1.77 3.75 -15.93
N THR A 388 -0.59 3.14 -15.81
CA THR A 388 -0.14 2.46 -14.59
C THR A 388 0.95 3.23 -13.84
N GLN A 389 1.43 4.32 -14.44
CA GLN A 389 2.50 5.14 -13.88
C GLN A 389 2.01 5.90 -12.65
N LEU A 390 2.76 5.79 -11.56
CA LEU A 390 2.60 6.56 -10.33
C LEU A 390 3.89 7.35 -10.05
N ILE A 391 3.91 8.13 -8.96
CA ILE A 391 5.09 8.90 -8.54
C ILE A 391 6.31 8.00 -8.29
N SER A 392 6.10 6.79 -7.78
CA SER A 392 7.13 5.80 -7.49
C SER A 392 6.70 4.38 -7.86
N GLY A 393 7.65 3.46 -7.86
CA GLY A 393 7.42 2.04 -8.12
C GLY A 393 7.27 1.68 -9.60
N ASN A 394 7.11 0.38 -9.86
CA ASN A 394 6.91 -0.16 -11.19
C ASN A 394 5.41 -0.19 -11.55
N GLY A 395 5.02 0.30 -12.73
CA GLY A 395 3.61 0.39 -13.13
C GLY A 395 2.83 -0.94 -13.05
N SER A 396 3.46 -2.07 -13.45
CA SER A 396 2.80 -3.37 -13.36
C SER A 396 2.56 -3.81 -11.90
N VAL A 397 3.53 -3.58 -11.02
CA VAL A 397 3.43 -3.87 -9.58
C VAL A 397 2.43 -2.93 -8.92
N ASN A 398 2.41 -1.65 -9.30
CA ASN A 398 1.46 -0.65 -8.82
C ASN A 398 0.02 -1.04 -9.13
N MET A 399 -0.24 -1.45 -10.38
CA MET A 399 -1.55 -1.94 -10.79
C MET A 399 -1.91 -3.21 -10.02
N ASP A 400 -0.95 -4.12 -9.81
CA ASP A 400 -1.19 -5.37 -9.08
C ASP A 400 -1.61 -5.11 -7.63
N ALA A 401 -0.87 -4.23 -6.95
CA ALA A 401 -1.10 -3.78 -5.58
C ALA A 401 -2.39 -2.99 -5.42
N ALA A 402 -2.70 -2.09 -6.37
CA ALA A 402 -3.97 -1.36 -6.37
C ALA A 402 -5.16 -2.31 -6.54
N LEU A 403 -5.07 -3.33 -7.40
CA LEU A 403 -6.13 -4.33 -7.49
C LEU A 403 -6.28 -5.13 -6.20
N TYR A 404 -5.17 -5.49 -5.55
CA TYR A 404 -5.20 -6.16 -4.25
C TYR A 404 -5.88 -5.30 -3.17
N SER A 405 -5.59 -3.99 -3.15
CA SER A 405 -6.25 -3.03 -2.27
C SER A 405 -7.77 -2.95 -2.50
N ALA A 406 -8.22 -3.02 -3.76
CA ALA A 406 -9.63 -3.01 -4.12
C ALA A 406 -10.36 -4.31 -3.71
N LEU A 407 -9.67 -5.45 -3.65
CA LEU A 407 -10.21 -6.70 -3.13
C LEU A 407 -10.35 -6.65 -1.60
N TRP A 408 -9.30 -6.20 -0.89
CA TRP A 408 -9.34 -5.96 0.55
C TRP A 408 -10.47 -5.01 0.95
N ALA A 409 -10.53 -3.82 0.34
CA ALA A 409 -11.57 -2.83 0.62
C ALA A 409 -12.97 -3.44 0.43
N THR A 410 -13.18 -4.20 -0.64
CA THR A 410 -14.47 -4.85 -0.91
C THR A 410 -14.84 -5.87 0.16
N LEU A 411 -13.92 -6.73 0.59
CA LEU A 411 -14.18 -7.72 1.64
C LEU A 411 -14.45 -7.10 3.01
N LEU A 412 -13.73 -6.04 3.36
CA LEU A 412 -13.84 -5.40 4.68
C LEU A 412 -15.08 -4.50 4.79
N MET A 413 -15.49 -3.88 3.67
CA MET A 413 -16.59 -2.92 3.62
C MET A 413 -17.93 -3.54 3.21
N THR A 414 -17.93 -4.77 2.68
CA THR A 414 -19.15 -5.50 2.38
C THR A 414 -19.63 -6.23 3.63
N PRO A 415 -20.92 -6.13 4.01
CA PRO A 415 -21.46 -6.91 5.12
C PRO A 415 -21.25 -8.41 4.90
N VAL A 416 -20.76 -9.12 5.91
CA VAL A 416 -20.48 -10.57 5.82
C VAL A 416 -21.72 -11.41 5.56
N ASN A 417 -22.93 -10.89 5.80
CA ASN A 417 -24.19 -11.63 5.65
C ASN A 417 -24.80 -11.57 4.23
N VAL A 418 -24.10 -11.00 3.24
CA VAL A 418 -24.60 -10.92 1.86
C VAL A 418 -23.76 -11.76 0.90
N PHE A 419 -24.39 -12.31 -0.13
CA PHE A 419 -23.73 -13.17 -1.13
C PHE A 419 -22.56 -12.47 -1.86
N ALA A 420 -22.64 -11.16 -2.06
CA ALA A 420 -21.57 -10.38 -2.68
C ALA A 420 -20.23 -10.43 -1.91
N TRP A 421 -20.27 -10.75 -0.60
CA TRP A 421 -19.06 -10.97 0.20
C TRP A 421 -18.36 -12.28 -0.21
N ASP A 422 -19.13 -13.36 -0.37
CA ASP A 422 -18.65 -14.67 -0.80
C ASP A 422 -18.06 -14.63 -2.22
N GLU A 423 -18.75 -13.96 -3.16
CA GLU A 423 -18.24 -13.73 -4.53
C GLU A 423 -16.89 -12.99 -4.57
N SER A 424 -16.57 -12.24 -3.52
CA SER A 424 -15.32 -11.49 -3.42
C SER A 424 -14.18 -12.27 -2.76
N LEU A 425 -14.49 -13.40 -2.09
CA LEU A 425 -13.53 -14.17 -1.30
C LEU A 425 -12.57 -14.98 -2.18
N GLU A 426 -13.09 -15.76 -3.12
CA GLU A 426 -12.26 -16.60 -3.99
C GLU A 426 -11.25 -15.77 -4.83
N PRO A 427 -11.65 -14.68 -5.53
CA PRO A 427 -10.69 -13.84 -6.27
C PRO A 427 -9.62 -13.22 -5.37
N PHE A 428 -9.98 -12.91 -4.12
CA PHE A 428 -9.04 -12.42 -3.13
C PHE A 428 -8.03 -13.50 -2.72
N LEU A 429 -8.49 -14.68 -2.32
CA LEU A 429 -7.62 -15.76 -1.85
C LEU A 429 -6.66 -16.21 -2.95
N ARG A 430 -7.17 -16.41 -4.18
CA ARG A 430 -6.35 -16.75 -5.35
C ARG A 430 -5.21 -15.76 -5.56
N ARG A 431 -5.48 -14.46 -5.39
CA ARG A 431 -4.47 -13.42 -5.57
C ARG A 431 -3.51 -13.32 -4.39
N PHE A 432 -4.02 -13.45 -3.17
CA PHE A 432 -3.22 -13.49 -1.95
C PHE A 432 -2.15 -14.58 -2.03
N ALA A 433 -2.55 -15.82 -2.35
CA ALA A 433 -1.61 -16.92 -2.42
C ALA A 433 -0.99 -17.16 -3.81
N LYS A 434 -1.09 -16.17 -4.71
CA LYS A 434 -0.23 -16.07 -5.90
C LYS A 434 0.91 -15.09 -5.68
N SER A 435 0.64 -13.95 -5.02
CA SER A 435 1.56 -12.80 -5.05
C SER A 435 1.81 -12.12 -3.70
N TRP A 436 1.06 -12.40 -2.63
CA TRP A 436 1.03 -11.58 -1.40
C TRP A 436 1.13 -12.39 -0.10
N HIS A 437 1.87 -13.49 -0.11
CA HIS A 437 2.02 -14.43 1.03
C HIS A 437 2.62 -13.78 2.28
N GLU A 438 3.42 -12.71 2.12
CA GLU A 438 3.93 -11.90 3.21
C GLU A 438 2.82 -11.31 4.10
N ASP A 439 1.60 -11.22 3.57
CA ASP A 439 0.42 -10.73 4.27
C ASP A 439 -0.41 -11.84 4.92
N ALA A 440 0.14 -13.05 5.06
CA ALA A 440 -0.56 -14.16 5.74
C ALA A 440 -1.05 -13.76 7.14
N TRP A 441 -0.26 -12.95 7.86
CA TRP A 441 -0.63 -12.43 9.17
C TRP A 441 -1.79 -11.43 9.13
N LEU A 442 -1.98 -10.70 8.01
CA LEU A 442 -3.12 -9.80 7.80
C LEU A 442 -4.39 -10.59 7.50
N VAL A 443 -4.29 -11.61 6.64
CA VAL A 443 -5.40 -12.53 6.37
C VAL A 443 -5.85 -13.21 7.65
N GLU A 444 -4.91 -13.71 8.46
CA GLU A 444 -5.24 -14.30 9.77
C GLU A 444 -5.87 -13.29 10.72
N LYS A 445 -5.31 -12.08 10.84
CA LYS A 445 -5.80 -11.05 11.78
C LYS A 445 -7.18 -10.50 11.41
N TYR A 446 -7.43 -10.25 10.12
CA TYR A 446 -8.59 -9.47 9.68
C TYR A 446 -9.63 -10.28 8.90
N LEU A 447 -9.21 -11.23 8.05
CA LEU A 447 -10.16 -11.98 7.22
C LEU A 447 -10.75 -13.19 7.93
N VAL A 448 -9.92 -13.97 8.64
CA VAL A 448 -10.40 -15.18 9.35
C VAL A 448 -11.54 -14.87 10.33
N PRO A 449 -11.50 -13.81 11.16
CA PRO A 449 -12.62 -13.48 12.05
C PRO A 449 -13.91 -13.10 11.32
N LEU A 450 -13.83 -12.56 10.09
CA LEU A 450 -14.99 -12.23 9.27
C LEU A 450 -15.57 -13.48 8.62
N TYR A 451 -14.71 -14.33 8.10
CA TYR A 451 -15.09 -15.62 7.55
C TYR A 451 -15.77 -16.51 8.60
N ASP A 452 -15.28 -16.51 9.84
CA ASP A 452 -15.91 -17.26 10.94
C ASP A 452 -17.34 -16.82 11.28
N GLN A 453 -17.66 -15.54 11.02
CA GLN A 453 -19.03 -15.02 11.15
C GLN A 453 -19.91 -15.46 9.97
N PHE A 454 -19.33 -15.65 8.79
CA PHE A 454 -20.03 -16.03 7.57
C PHE A 454 -20.21 -17.53 7.38
N ALA A 455 -19.21 -18.35 7.73
CA ALA A 455 -19.19 -19.79 7.48
C ALA A 455 -20.47 -20.53 7.92
N PRO A 456 -21.09 -20.23 9.08
CA PRO A 456 -22.36 -20.86 9.47
C PRO A 456 -23.54 -20.57 8.54
N LEU A 457 -23.54 -19.43 7.83
CA LEU A 457 -24.53 -19.12 6.79
C LEU A 457 -24.24 -19.93 5.53
N ARG A 458 -22.99 -19.98 5.10
CA ARG A 458 -22.59 -20.74 3.90
C ARG A 458 -22.93 -22.22 4.04
N ASP A 459 -22.61 -22.84 5.17
CA ASP A 459 -22.91 -24.26 5.44
C ASP A 459 -24.42 -24.59 5.43
N ARG A 460 -25.28 -23.58 5.66
CA ARG A 460 -26.74 -23.75 5.58
C ARG A 460 -27.28 -23.70 4.16
N PHE A 461 -26.61 -23.00 3.24
CA PHE A 461 -27.08 -22.76 1.88
C PHE A 461 -26.30 -23.56 0.81
N ALA A 462 -25.04 -23.92 1.05
CA ALA A 462 -24.22 -24.71 0.15
C ALA A 462 -24.52 -26.22 0.33
N ARG A 463 -24.94 -26.89 -0.75
CA ARG A 463 -25.16 -28.37 -0.77
C ARG A 463 -23.93 -29.18 -1.14
N ASN A 464 -22.86 -28.51 -1.56
CA ASN A 464 -21.56 -29.11 -1.89
C ASN A 464 -20.54 -28.57 -0.88
N GLY A 465 -19.74 -29.45 -0.27
CA GLY A 465 -18.70 -29.05 0.68
C GLY A 465 -17.66 -28.10 0.05
N PRO A 466 -16.85 -27.40 0.85
CA PRO A 466 -15.83 -26.47 0.35
C PRO A 466 -14.93 -27.17 -0.66
N GLN A 467 -14.74 -26.57 -1.85
CA GLN A 467 -13.85 -27.09 -2.89
C GLN A 467 -12.77 -26.05 -3.20
N GLY A 468 -11.59 -26.19 -2.59
CA GLY A 468 -10.40 -25.42 -2.96
C GLY A 468 -10.37 -24.02 -2.35
N TRP A 469 -10.39 -22.97 -3.19
CA TRP A 469 -10.11 -21.57 -2.84
C TRP A 469 -11.20 -20.86 -2.01
N ASP A 470 -11.84 -21.60 -1.11
CA ASP A 470 -13.04 -21.18 -0.40
C ASP A 470 -12.81 -20.97 1.10
N ASP A 471 -11.72 -21.50 1.67
CA ASP A 471 -11.40 -21.37 3.08
C ASP A 471 -10.03 -20.67 3.31
N PRO A 472 -10.01 -19.47 3.93
CA PRO A 472 -8.76 -18.77 4.23
C PRO A 472 -7.82 -19.55 5.14
N ARG A 473 -8.32 -20.44 6.02
CA ARG A 473 -7.50 -21.20 6.98
C ARG A 473 -6.71 -22.29 6.28
N GLU A 474 -7.30 -22.97 5.29
CA GLU A 474 -6.61 -23.99 4.51
C GLU A 474 -5.47 -23.37 3.69
N ILE A 475 -5.75 -22.24 3.04
CA ILE A 475 -4.74 -21.49 2.29
C ILE A 475 -3.63 -20.99 3.24
N LEU A 476 -3.96 -20.45 4.41
CA LEU A 476 -2.97 -20.03 5.41
C LEU A 476 -2.13 -21.19 5.93
N GLY A 477 -2.74 -22.34 6.18
CA GLY A 477 -2.05 -23.57 6.58
C GLY A 477 -1.00 -23.96 5.54
N LEU A 478 -1.41 -24.02 4.27
CA LEU A 478 -0.52 -24.35 3.17
C LEU A 478 0.59 -23.31 2.97
N VAL A 479 0.30 -22.01 3.09
CA VAL A 479 1.32 -20.94 3.04
C VAL A 479 2.38 -21.14 4.13
N ARG A 480 1.95 -21.43 5.36
CA ARG A 480 2.84 -21.63 6.51
C ARG A 480 3.65 -22.90 6.42
N GLU A 481 3.03 -24.00 5.97
CA GLU A 481 3.73 -25.26 5.77
C GLU A 481 4.84 -25.09 4.73
N LEU A 482 4.54 -24.46 3.59
CA LEU A 482 5.52 -24.22 2.53
C LEU A 482 6.65 -23.25 2.96
N ASP A 483 6.38 -22.27 3.84
CA ASP A 483 7.43 -21.40 4.42
C ASP A 483 8.38 -22.15 5.37
N GLN A 484 7.94 -23.24 5.99
CA GLN A 484 8.77 -24.05 6.90
C GLN A 484 9.51 -25.19 6.20
N LEU A 485 9.14 -25.53 4.96
CA LEU A 485 9.80 -26.60 4.22
C LEU A 485 11.20 -26.18 3.76
N ALA A 486 12.18 -27.04 4.02
CA ALA A 486 13.50 -26.90 3.44
C ALA A 486 13.38 -27.01 1.89
N PRO A 487 13.98 -26.08 1.13
CA PRO A 487 13.92 -26.15 -0.32
C PRO A 487 14.62 -27.42 -0.83
N PRO A 488 14.11 -28.03 -1.92
CA PRO A 488 14.75 -29.21 -2.51
C PRO A 488 16.16 -28.87 -3.01
N LEU A 489 17.13 -29.76 -2.75
CA LEU A 489 18.52 -29.58 -3.17
C LEU A 489 18.73 -30.04 -4.62
N PHE A 490 19.23 -29.15 -5.48
CA PHE A 490 19.64 -29.44 -6.85
C PHE A 490 21.16 -29.28 -6.98
N ARG A 491 21.85 -30.36 -7.33
CA ARG A 491 23.31 -30.37 -7.54
C ARG A 491 23.63 -30.59 -9.00
N ARG A 492 24.74 -30.04 -9.48
CA ARG A 492 25.21 -30.23 -10.87
C ARG A 492 25.92 -31.57 -11.06
N ASP A 493 26.57 -32.06 -10.01
CA ASP A 493 27.48 -33.21 -10.07
C ASP A 493 26.83 -34.56 -9.70
N GLY A 494 25.52 -34.71 -9.92
CA GLY A 494 24.80 -35.96 -9.64
C GLY A 494 25.03 -37.00 -10.75
N GLU A 495 25.28 -38.27 -10.37
CA GLU A 495 25.55 -39.40 -11.29
C GLU A 495 24.44 -39.67 -12.34
N GLN A 496 23.28 -39.02 -12.23
CA GLN A 496 22.11 -39.18 -13.12
C GLN A 496 21.65 -37.89 -13.80
N ILE A 497 22.39 -36.79 -13.67
CA ILE A 497 21.96 -35.45 -14.10
C ILE A 497 22.55 -35.13 -15.48
N GLN A 498 21.74 -34.58 -16.37
CA GLN A 498 22.23 -34.07 -17.65
C GLN A 498 23.08 -32.82 -17.45
N PRO A 499 24.06 -32.55 -18.32
CA PRO A 499 24.85 -31.34 -18.21
C PRO A 499 23.93 -30.12 -18.27
N VAL A 500 23.91 -29.33 -17.20
CA VAL A 500 23.16 -28.07 -17.09
C VAL A 500 24.09 -26.95 -17.52
N PRO A 501 24.01 -26.41 -18.75
CA PRO A 501 25.02 -25.46 -19.25
C PRO A 501 24.97 -24.08 -18.59
N TYR A 502 23.79 -23.62 -18.19
CA TYR A 502 23.63 -22.26 -17.67
C TYR A 502 23.51 -22.23 -16.15
N LYS A 503 24.02 -21.15 -15.56
CA LYS A 503 24.11 -20.91 -14.12
C LYS A 503 23.05 -19.93 -13.64
N ILE A 504 22.71 -20.06 -12.36
CA ILE A 504 21.83 -19.10 -11.70
C ILE A 504 22.52 -17.73 -11.67
N GLY A 505 21.72 -16.70 -11.94
CA GLY A 505 22.16 -15.32 -12.02
C GLY A 505 22.68 -14.90 -13.39
N GLN A 506 22.87 -15.81 -14.35
CA GLN A 506 23.22 -15.42 -15.71
C GLN A 506 22.06 -14.67 -16.38
N VAL A 507 22.41 -13.56 -17.03
CA VAL A 507 21.47 -12.75 -17.81
C VAL A 507 21.43 -13.29 -19.24
N PHE A 508 20.24 -13.36 -19.81
CA PHE A 508 20.05 -13.84 -21.17
C PHE A 508 19.00 -13.04 -21.93
N ARG A 509 19.08 -13.14 -23.25
CA ARG A 509 18.08 -12.68 -24.20
C ARG A 509 17.38 -13.90 -24.82
N HIS A 510 16.06 -13.93 -24.77
CA HIS A 510 15.30 -15.02 -25.39
C HIS A 510 15.51 -15.02 -26.91
N ARG A 511 15.93 -16.17 -27.49
CA ARG A 511 16.28 -16.32 -28.92
C ARG A 511 15.17 -15.84 -29.87
N ARG A 512 13.94 -16.30 -29.66
CA ARG A 512 12.77 -15.94 -30.47
C ARG A 512 12.17 -14.57 -30.14
N TYR A 513 11.83 -14.34 -28.87
CA TYR A 513 11.04 -13.18 -28.44
C TYR A 513 11.86 -11.96 -28.00
N ARG A 514 13.19 -12.09 -27.91
CA ARG A 514 14.15 -11.02 -27.64
C ARG A 514 14.01 -10.28 -26.30
N TRP A 515 13.10 -10.69 -25.41
CA TRP A 515 13.04 -10.17 -24.05
C TRP A 515 14.25 -10.63 -23.22
N ILE A 516 14.60 -9.84 -22.21
CA ILE A 516 15.74 -10.08 -21.32
C ILE A 516 15.25 -10.66 -20.00
N GLY A 517 15.96 -11.66 -19.50
CA GLY A 517 15.69 -12.27 -18.21
C GLY A 517 16.92 -12.76 -17.48
N VAL A 518 16.74 -13.09 -16.21
CA VAL A 518 17.78 -13.63 -15.33
C VAL A 518 17.37 -15.01 -14.88
N ILE A 519 18.28 -15.98 -15.02
CA ILE A 519 18.04 -17.36 -14.58
C ILE A 519 18.01 -17.40 -13.05
N ASN A 520 16.89 -17.83 -12.46
CA ASN A 520 16.74 -17.96 -11.00
C ASN A 520 16.54 -19.42 -10.54
N GLY A 521 16.55 -20.37 -11.48
CA GLY A 521 16.47 -21.80 -11.18
C GLY A 521 16.51 -22.67 -12.44
N TRP A 522 16.66 -23.98 -12.25
CA TRP A 522 16.71 -24.96 -13.32
C TRP A 522 16.21 -26.34 -12.86
N THR A 523 15.84 -27.20 -13.83
CA THR A 523 15.56 -28.62 -13.60
C THR A 523 15.93 -29.44 -14.82
N ASP A 524 16.43 -30.65 -14.58
CA ASP A 524 16.78 -31.67 -15.58
C ASP A 524 15.67 -32.74 -15.75
N GLN A 525 14.66 -32.76 -14.87
CA GLN A 525 13.55 -33.73 -14.87
C GLN A 525 12.27 -33.21 -15.57
N GLY A 526 12.42 -32.28 -16.51
CA GLY A 526 11.31 -31.63 -17.19
C GLY A 526 10.47 -30.71 -16.29
N THR A 527 9.40 -30.13 -16.82
CA THR A 527 8.68 -29.03 -16.14
C THR A 527 8.00 -29.41 -14.82
N ARG A 528 7.81 -30.71 -14.54
CA ARG A 528 7.13 -31.22 -13.32
C ARG A 528 7.91 -31.03 -12.03
N ARG A 529 9.23 -30.86 -12.10
CA ARG A 529 10.11 -30.61 -10.94
C ARG A 529 10.74 -29.22 -10.96
N LEU A 530 10.26 -28.32 -11.82
CA LEU A 530 10.71 -26.95 -11.76
C LEU A 530 10.37 -26.42 -10.36
N PRO A 531 11.36 -25.91 -9.62
CA PRO A 531 11.09 -25.43 -8.29
C PRO A 531 10.13 -24.26 -8.33
N MET A 532 9.22 -24.25 -7.37
CA MET A 532 8.29 -23.14 -7.21
C MET A 532 9.09 -21.84 -7.11
N PRO A 533 8.64 -20.74 -7.74
CA PRO A 533 9.22 -19.43 -7.52
C PRO A 533 9.23 -19.10 -6.03
N HIS A 534 9.93 -18.03 -5.66
CA HIS A 534 10.20 -17.58 -4.30
C HIS A 534 8.97 -17.03 -3.55
N THR A 535 7.80 -17.59 -3.83
CA THR A 535 6.45 -17.24 -3.41
C THR A 535 5.63 -18.53 -3.45
N VAL A 536 4.91 -18.80 -2.38
CA VAL A 536 4.07 -20.00 -2.20
C VAL A 536 2.91 -19.98 -3.20
N ALA A 537 3.17 -20.28 -4.48
CA ALA A 537 2.15 -20.26 -5.53
C ALA A 537 1.23 -21.49 -5.40
N ILE A 538 0.33 -21.43 -4.42
CA ILE A 538 -0.66 -22.45 -4.11
C ILE A 538 -1.57 -22.70 -5.31
N GLY A 539 -1.80 -21.67 -6.14
CA GLY A 539 -2.60 -21.78 -7.36
C GLY A 539 -2.12 -22.85 -8.30
N GLU A 540 -0.81 -23.03 -8.46
CA GLU A 540 -0.25 -24.09 -9.31
C GLU A 540 -0.38 -25.48 -8.66
N THR A 541 -0.49 -25.56 -7.33
CA THR A 541 -0.68 -26.84 -6.60
C THR A 541 -2.14 -27.27 -6.48
N LEU A 542 -3.08 -26.33 -6.50
CA LEU A 542 -4.52 -26.58 -6.40
C LEU A 542 -5.19 -26.62 -7.78
N ASP A 543 -4.71 -25.85 -8.76
CA ASP A 543 -5.15 -25.90 -10.16
C ASP A 543 -4.38 -26.99 -10.95
N ASP A 544 -4.10 -28.15 -10.36
CA ASP A 544 -3.58 -29.35 -11.05
C ASP A 544 -4.61 -29.95 -12.05
N SER A 545 -5.64 -29.15 -12.39
CA SER A 545 -6.65 -29.36 -13.43
C SER A 545 -6.68 -28.21 -14.47
N SER A 546 -5.80 -27.21 -14.38
CA SER A 546 -5.71 -26.15 -15.38
C SER A 546 -4.86 -26.61 -16.56
N ASP A 547 -5.50 -26.65 -17.72
CA ASP A 547 -5.00 -27.04 -19.04
C ASP A 547 -3.79 -26.20 -19.52
N THR A 548 -2.64 -26.36 -18.87
CA THR A 548 -1.33 -26.29 -19.56
C THR A 548 -0.83 -27.69 -19.92
N GLU A 549 -1.73 -28.66 -20.03
CA GLU A 549 -1.56 -29.80 -20.93
C GLU A 549 -1.60 -29.30 -22.38
N LEU A 550 -0.48 -28.72 -22.84
CA LEU A 550 -0.13 -28.88 -24.24
C LEU A 550 -0.21 -30.40 -24.53
N PRO A 551 -0.91 -30.82 -25.61
CA PRO A 551 -1.18 -32.22 -25.86
C PRO A 551 0.11 -33.03 -25.79
N ILE A 552 -0.02 -34.28 -25.33
CA ILE A 552 1.01 -35.33 -25.19
C ILE A 552 1.63 -35.67 -26.56
N LEU A 553 2.31 -34.69 -27.16
CA LEU A 553 3.13 -34.80 -28.34
C LEU A 553 4.57 -34.73 -27.85
N VAL A 554 5.06 -35.89 -27.43
CA VAL A 554 6.48 -36.30 -27.44
C VAL A 554 7.43 -35.14 -27.12
N ARG A 555 7.41 -34.63 -25.88
CA ARG A 555 8.52 -33.77 -25.42
C ARG A 555 9.75 -34.67 -25.25
N PRO A 556 10.91 -34.30 -25.81
CA PRO A 556 12.10 -35.15 -25.72
C PRO A 556 12.45 -35.35 -24.25
N ARG A 557 12.50 -36.62 -23.81
CA ARG A 557 13.30 -36.99 -22.64
C ARG A 557 14.71 -36.48 -22.95
N ASN A 558 15.26 -35.63 -22.09
CA ASN A 558 16.62 -35.06 -22.14
C ASN A 558 16.75 -33.56 -22.50
N GLN A 559 15.88 -32.67 -22.00
CA GLN A 559 16.07 -31.22 -22.14
C GLN A 559 15.99 -30.50 -20.79
N THR A 560 16.97 -29.66 -20.50
CA THR A 560 17.01 -28.81 -19.30
C THR A 560 16.08 -27.61 -19.46
N PHE A 561 15.31 -27.32 -18.41
CA PHE A 561 14.45 -26.13 -18.35
C PHE A 561 14.92 -25.19 -17.25
N TYR A 562 14.79 -23.90 -17.51
CA TYR A 562 15.22 -22.83 -16.61
C TYR A 562 14.01 -22.02 -16.17
N THR A 563 13.93 -21.70 -14.89
CA THR A 563 13.06 -20.63 -14.39
C THR A 563 13.80 -19.31 -14.47
N CYS A 564 13.08 -18.24 -14.80
CA CYS A 564 13.67 -16.93 -14.98
C CYS A 564 12.76 -15.80 -14.52
N LEU A 565 13.41 -14.73 -14.08
CA LEU A 565 12.81 -13.43 -13.83
C LEU A 565 12.83 -12.61 -15.12
N ARG A 566 11.71 -11.97 -15.47
CA ARG A 566 11.60 -11.07 -16.62
C ARG A 566 11.55 -9.61 -16.15
N THR A 567 11.88 -8.69 -17.05
CA THR A 567 11.73 -7.24 -16.86
C THR A 567 10.28 -6.79 -16.64
N THR A 568 9.29 -7.61 -17.01
CA THR A 568 7.86 -7.26 -16.96
C THR A 568 7.10 -8.28 -16.13
N GLY A 569 6.72 -7.89 -14.92
CA GLY A 569 5.90 -8.68 -14.00
C GLY A 569 6.68 -9.72 -13.19
N PRO A 570 6.18 -10.10 -12.00
CA PRO A 570 6.77 -11.11 -11.13
C PRO A 570 6.44 -12.55 -11.57
N GLU A 571 5.80 -12.73 -12.72
CA GLU A 571 5.33 -14.05 -13.16
C GLU A 571 6.50 -14.97 -13.50
N ARG A 572 6.34 -16.23 -13.07
CA ARG A 572 7.27 -17.30 -13.37
C ARG A 572 7.33 -17.53 -14.87
N HIS A 573 8.51 -17.35 -15.45
CA HIS A 573 8.76 -17.75 -16.82
C HIS A 573 9.66 -18.98 -16.88
N VAL A 574 9.26 -19.93 -17.72
CA VAL A 574 10.02 -21.15 -17.99
C VAL A 574 10.56 -21.09 -19.40
N VAL A 575 11.86 -21.31 -19.55
CA VAL A 575 12.56 -21.26 -20.83
C VAL A 575 13.36 -22.54 -21.03
N ALA A 576 13.23 -23.12 -22.21
CA ALA A 576 14.05 -24.26 -22.63
C ALA A 576 15.46 -23.81 -22.99
N GLU A 577 16.46 -24.65 -22.74
CA GLU A 577 17.88 -24.40 -23.00
C GLU A 577 18.18 -23.75 -24.36
N ASP A 578 17.57 -24.26 -25.45
CA ASP A 578 17.82 -23.78 -26.83
C ASP A 578 17.38 -22.33 -27.08
N ASN A 579 16.56 -21.77 -26.19
CA ASN A 579 16.05 -20.40 -26.32
C ASN A 579 16.88 -19.36 -25.56
N ILE A 580 17.96 -19.77 -24.88
CA ILE A 580 18.81 -18.89 -24.09
C ILE A 580 19.99 -18.40 -24.95
N ILE A 581 20.22 -17.08 -24.94
CA ILE A 581 21.41 -16.43 -25.50
C ILE A 581 21.97 -15.54 -24.41
N LEU A 582 23.16 -15.86 -23.88
CA LEU A 582 23.77 -15.11 -22.79
C LEU A 582 24.06 -13.66 -23.20
N ILE A 583 23.93 -12.77 -22.23
CA ILE A 583 24.33 -11.37 -22.34
C ILE A 583 25.60 -11.21 -21.52
N ASP A 584 26.68 -10.82 -22.19
CA ASP A 584 28.00 -10.62 -21.55
C ASP A 584 28.31 -9.13 -21.32
N ASN A 585 27.51 -8.23 -21.88
CA ASN A 585 27.66 -6.78 -21.71
C ASN A 585 26.69 -6.26 -20.63
N PRO A 586 27.21 -5.72 -19.50
CA PRO A 586 26.40 -5.12 -18.44
C PRO A 586 25.48 -3.99 -18.93
N ASP A 587 25.90 -3.22 -19.93
CA ASP A 587 25.12 -2.07 -20.45
C ASP A 587 23.83 -2.51 -21.17
N GLU A 588 23.71 -3.80 -21.52
CA GLU A 588 22.50 -4.37 -22.11
C GLU A 588 21.47 -4.80 -21.05
N VAL A 589 21.84 -4.80 -19.76
CA VAL A 589 20.96 -5.21 -18.67
C VAL A 589 20.07 -4.04 -18.26
N PRO A 590 18.72 -4.13 -18.39
CA PRO A 590 17.86 -3.01 -18.05
C PRO A 590 17.82 -2.74 -16.55
N ASP A 591 17.97 -1.48 -16.13
CA ASP A 591 17.92 -1.09 -14.72
C ASP A 591 16.62 -1.50 -14.02
N THR A 592 15.52 -1.60 -14.77
CA THR A 592 14.20 -2.00 -14.28
C THR A 592 14.15 -3.44 -13.75
N ILE A 593 15.13 -4.28 -14.07
CA ILE A 593 15.21 -5.65 -13.53
C ILE A 593 15.87 -5.70 -12.15
N LEU A 594 16.72 -4.72 -11.83
CA LEU A 594 17.55 -4.72 -10.60
C LEU A 594 16.69 -4.75 -9.33
N PRO A 595 15.62 -3.93 -9.17
CA PRO A 595 14.79 -3.98 -7.96
C PRO A 595 14.12 -5.34 -7.77
N LEU A 596 13.57 -5.93 -8.84
CA LEU A 596 12.89 -7.22 -8.80
C LEU A 596 13.86 -8.38 -8.55
N ALA A 597 15.09 -8.26 -9.06
CA ALA A 597 16.14 -9.25 -8.89
C ALA A 597 16.53 -9.45 -7.41
N GLY A 598 16.34 -8.45 -6.55
CA GLY A 598 16.62 -8.54 -5.12
C GLY A 598 15.88 -9.68 -4.40
N GLN A 599 14.72 -10.11 -4.90
CA GLN A 599 14.01 -11.28 -4.37
C GLN A 599 14.84 -12.58 -4.43
N PHE A 600 15.76 -12.66 -5.40
CA PHE A 600 16.54 -13.86 -5.72
C PHE A 600 18.05 -13.66 -5.52
N PHE A 601 18.54 -12.43 -5.62
CA PHE A 601 19.96 -12.12 -5.76
C PHE A 601 20.45 -11.03 -4.79
N LYS A 602 21.70 -11.17 -4.33
CA LYS A 602 22.36 -10.23 -3.41
C LYS A 602 22.76 -8.92 -4.10
N ARG A 603 23.37 -9.04 -5.27
CA ARG A 603 23.96 -7.95 -6.03
C ARG A 603 24.13 -8.36 -7.49
N PHE A 604 24.33 -7.36 -8.35
CA PHE A 604 24.76 -7.56 -9.73
C PHE A 604 26.29 -7.37 -9.83
N ASP A 605 26.97 -8.30 -10.48
CA ASP A 605 28.41 -8.22 -10.74
C ASP A 605 28.63 -7.85 -12.21
N ALA A 606 29.01 -6.59 -12.44
CA ALA A 606 29.28 -6.07 -13.77
C ALA A 606 30.51 -6.71 -14.43
N ALA A 607 31.47 -7.25 -13.66
CA ALA A 607 32.65 -7.87 -14.24
C ALA A 607 32.33 -9.21 -14.92
N THR A 608 31.34 -9.94 -14.41
CA THR A 608 30.90 -11.23 -14.95
C THR A 608 29.55 -11.15 -15.66
N CYS A 609 28.93 -9.95 -15.72
CA CYS A 609 27.57 -9.72 -16.23
C CYS A 609 26.55 -10.71 -15.65
N SER A 610 26.61 -10.93 -14.34
CA SER A 610 25.75 -11.91 -13.66
C SER A 610 25.32 -11.47 -12.28
N PHE A 611 24.19 -11.99 -11.83
CA PHE A 611 23.68 -11.78 -10.49
C PHE A 611 24.25 -12.82 -9.51
N VAL A 612 24.58 -12.37 -8.30
CA VAL A 612 25.05 -13.27 -7.23
C VAL A 612 23.84 -13.79 -6.45
N SER A 613 23.67 -15.12 -6.41
CA SER A 613 22.54 -15.76 -5.71
C SER A 613 22.45 -15.34 -4.25
N ASN A 614 21.25 -14.98 -3.80
CA ASN A 614 20.97 -14.62 -2.41
C ASN A 614 21.07 -15.81 -1.47
N ILE A 615 20.54 -16.97 -1.90
CA ILE A 615 20.41 -18.15 -1.05
C ILE A 615 20.82 -19.40 -1.83
N LYS A 616 21.86 -20.07 -1.32
CA LYS A 616 22.46 -21.28 -1.90
C LYS A 616 21.84 -22.60 -1.41
N GLU A 617 20.81 -22.51 -0.57
CA GLU A 617 20.12 -23.68 0.02
C GLU A 617 19.52 -24.61 -1.03
N GLN A 618 19.06 -24.06 -2.16
CA GLN A 618 18.39 -24.83 -3.22
C GLN A 618 19.37 -25.25 -4.32
N TYR A 619 20.36 -24.42 -4.62
CA TYR A 619 21.35 -24.60 -5.68
C TYR A 619 22.73 -24.25 -5.14
N PRO A 620 23.37 -25.16 -4.38
CA PRO A 620 24.63 -24.87 -3.71
C PRO A 620 25.83 -24.70 -4.66
N ASP A 621 25.72 -25.26 -5.87
CA ASP A 621 26.80 -25.28 -6.87
C ASP A 621 26.79 -24.04 -7.80
N ASP A 622 25.80 -23.17 -7.63
CA ASP A 622 25.68 -21.84 -8.24
C ASP A 622 25.97 -20.75 -7.19
#